data_AF-A0A812SSP2-F1
#
_entry.id   AF-A0A812SSP2-F1
#
_cell.length_a   1.000
_cell.length_b   1.000
_cell.length_c   1.000
_cell.angle_alpha   90.00
_cell.angle_beta   90.00
_cell.angle_gamma   90.00
#
_symmetry.space_group_name_H-M   'P 1'
#
loop_
_entity.id
_entity.type
_entity.pdbx_description
1 polymer ?
#
loop_
_entity_poly.entity_id
_entity_poly.type
_entity_poly.pdbx_seq_one_letter_code
_entity_poly.pdbx_strand_id
1 'polypeptide(L)'
;MSKPSDTVFHEEDQRIIESISTYRNDQRDKDEILTIVEKHGWALRYAPPLFKYSEEICVAAVKSYPLVLEFISPEMRENEKVVKQAVTLCGMALLFATAKMRNRKDVVMKAVQNCGLALEFAHPDQKKQPAVVFTAMQQDARALQCADDELKRDRKFLLKALVNRPQALDFVHPSLRFDPELVKIALGQEYHPPKSPPSPKERAQSPLPAPKPKPKSRRSRRALSMERLERQKKREAEIVSKA
;
A
#
# COMPACT_ATOMS: atom_id res chain seq x y z
N MET A 1 34.72 24.60 14.55
CA MET A 1 34.27 25.87 13.95
C MET A 1 33.22 25.52 12.91
N SER A 2 31.94 25.63 13.27
CA SER A 2 30.82 25.40 12.32
C SER A 2 30.82 26.50 11.26
N LYS A 3 30.47 26.15 10.02
CA LYS A 3 30.46 27.10 8.90
C LYS A 3 29.43 28.20 9.17
N PRO A 4 29.73 29.47 8.83
CA PRO A 4 28.82 30.59 9.04
C PRO A 4 27.51 30.51 8.23
N SER A 5 27.43 29.61 7.25
CA SER A 5 26.18 29.34 6.51
C SER A 5 25.15 28.60 7.36
N ASP A 6 25.57 27.66 8.19
CA ASP A 6 24.65 26.76 8.90
C ASP A 6 24.02 27.45 10.12
N THR A 7 24.71 28.44 10.69
CA THR A 7 24.22 29.23 11.83
C THR A 7 23.10 30.19 11.46
N VAL A 8 23.13 30.78 10.25
CA VAL A 8 22.13 31.79 9.83
C VAL A 8 20.77 31.16 9.58
N PHE A 9 20.72 29.97 8.94
CA PHE A 9 19.47 29.25 8.72
C PHE A 9 18.82 28.83 10.05
N HIS A 10 19.62 28.43 11.05
CA HIS A 10 19.11 28.08 12.37
C HIS A 10 18.57 29.29 13.15
N GLU A 11 19.16 30.48 12.99
CA GLU A 11 18.65 31.70 13.64
C GLU A 11 17.32 32.17 13.04
N GLU A 12 17.15 32.11 11.71
CA GLU A 12 15.89 32.49 11.07
C GLU A 12 14.75 31.53 11.46
N ASP A 13 15.02 30.22 11.46
CA ASP A 13 14.07 29.21 11.92
C ASP A 13 13.68 29.43 13.39
N GLN A 14 14.65 29.75 14.25
CA GLN A 14 14.39 30.07 15.66
C GLN A 14 13.48 31.30 15.81
N ARG A 15 13.72 32.37 15.05
CA ARG A 15 12.86 33.57 15.07
C ARG A 15 11.42 33.25 14.64
N ILE A 16 11.26 32.40 13.61
CA ILE A 16 9.94 31.96 13.15
C ILE A 16 9.23 31.14 14.23
N ILE A 17 9.95 30.22 14.89
CA ILE A 17 9.40 29.41 15.98
C ILE A 17 8.98 30.28 17.16
N GLU A 18 9.84 31.20 17.59
CA GLU A 18 9.54 32.12 18.67
C GLU A 18 8.30 32.97 18.32
N SER A 19 8.29 33.58 17.14
CA SER A 19 7.14 34.35 16.66
C SER A 19 5.85 33.53 16.70
N ILE A 20 5.82 32.37 16.02
CA ILE A 20 4.58 31.59 15.89
C ILE A 20 4.09 31.00 17.21
N SER A 21 5.01 30.70 18.14
CA SER A 21 4.68 30.13 19.45
C SER A 21 4.11 31.16 20.43
N THR A 22 4.42 32.45 20.23
CA THR A 22 3.94 33.54 21.12
C THR A 22 2.53 34.02 20.81
N TYR A 23 1.97 33.62 19.66
CA TYR A 23 0.61 33.98 19.30
C TYR A 23 -0.41 33.47 20.31
N ARG A 24 -1.45 34.28 20.48
CA ARG A 24 -2.60 33.92 21.30
C ARG A 24 -3.34 32.82 20.58
N ASN A 25 -3.82 31.85 21.33
CA ASN A 25 -4.62 30.75 20.81
C ASN A 25 -6.05 31.25 20.46
N ASP A 26 -6.18 32.33 19.68
CA ASP A 26 -7.42 33.00 19.27
C ASP A 26 -7.38 33.44 17.79
N GLN A 27 -8.52 33.88 17.23
CA GLN A 27 -8.65 34.13 15.78
C GLN A 27 -7.96 35.40 15.25
N ARG A 28 -7.46 36.29 16.12
CA ARG A 28 -6.89 37.57 15.68
C ARG A 28 -5.55 37.39 14.99
N ASP A 29 -4.81 36.36 15.38
CA ASP A 29 -3.47 36.06 14.87
C ASP A 29 -3.53 35.18 13.60
N LYS A 30 -4.74 34.89 13.09
CA LYS A 30 -4.96 33.99 11.96
C LYS A 30 -4.23 34.44 10.69
N ASP A 31 -4.30 35.72 10.34
CA ASP A 31 -3.73 36.25 9.09
C ASP A 31 -2.18 36.26 9.12
N GLU A 32 -1.61 36.54 10.29
CA GLU A 32 -0.16 36.49 10.50
C GLU A 32 0.36 35.05 10.44
N ILE A 33 -0.34 34.12 11.10
CA ILE A 33 -0.03 32.69 11.02
C ILE A 33 -0.15 32.19 9.58
N LEU A 34 -1.18 32.60 8.85
CA LEU A 34 -1.35 32.23 7.45
C LEU A 34 -0.13 32.67 6.63
N THR A 35 0.30 33.91 6.79
CA THR A 35 1.48 34.46 6.11
C THR A 35 2.76 33.68 6.42
N ILE A 36 2.93 33.24 7.68
CA ILE A 36 4.08 32.43 8.10
C ILE A 36 4.01 31.03 7.47
N VAL A 37 2.87 30.33 7.58
CA VAL A 37 2.77 28.93 7.11
C VAL A 37 2.74 28.81 5.58
N GLU A 38 2.37 29.86 4.87
CA GLU A 38 2.47 29.90 3.40
C GLU A 38 3.93 29.83 2.92
N LYS A 39 4.86 30.43 3.68
CA LYS A 39 6.30 30.38 3.39
C LYS A 39 6.98 29.19 4.07
N HIS A 40 6.61 28.92 5.31
CA HIS A 40 7.23 27.93 6.20
C HIS A 40 6.17 26.97 6.76
N GLY A 41 5.65 26.07 5.93
CA GLY A 41 4.57 25.16 6.34
C GLY A 41 4.91 24.28 7.55
N TRP A 42 6.19 23.97 7.77
CA TRP A 42 6.68 23.25 8.95
C TRP A 42 6.46 24.02 10.27
N ALA A 43 6.36 25.34 10.23
CA ALA A 43 6.21 26.18 11.42
C ALA A 43 4.88 25.92 12.15
N LEU A 44 3.84 25.44 11.44
CA LEU A 44 2.55 25.07 12.04
C LEU A 44 2.69 24.04 13.18
N ARG A 45 3.79 23.27 13.22
CA ARG A 45 4.13 22.39 14.34
C ARG A 45 4.15 23.13 15.68
N TYR A 46 4.67 24.35 15.69
CA TYR A 46 4.89 25.18 16.88
C TYR A 46 3.75 26.15 17.16
N ALA A 47 2.81 26.30 16.23
CA ALA A 47 1.64 27.14 16.41
C ALA A 47 0.73 26.62 17.55
N PRO A 48 -0.01 27.53 18.21
CA PRO A 48 -1.03 27.16 19.19
C PRO A 48 -2.07 26.17 18.64
N PRO A 49 -2.64 25.30 19.49
CA PRO A 49 -3.50 24.21 19.04
C PRO A 49 -4.69 24.63 18.17
N LEU A 50 -5.33 25.77 18.44
CA LEU A 50 -6.51 26.26 17.71
C LEU A 50 -6.27 26.31 16.19
N PHE A 51 -5.07 26.72 15.78
CA PHE A 51 -4.72 26.87 14.37
C PHE A 51 -4.55 25.54 13.64
N LYS A 52 -4.25 24.47 14.39
CA LYS A 52 -4.14 23.09 13.85
C LYS A 52 -5.50 22.47 13.52
N TYR A 53 -6.60 23.10 13.92
CA TYR A 53 -7.97 22.72 13.55
C TYR A 53 -8.51 23.52 12.35
N SER A 54 -7.80 24.57 11.91
CA SER A 54 -8.25 25.42 10.81
C SER A 54 -7.93 24.78 9.47
N GLU A 55 -8.96 24.45 8.68
CA GLU A 55 -8.81 23.91 7.33
C GLU A 55 -7.93 24.82 6.46
N GLU A 56 -8.16 26.14 6.52
CA GLU A 56 -7.45 27.12 5.70
C GLU A 56 -5.95 27.17 6.00
N ILE A 57 -5.59 27.26 7.29
CA ILE A 57 -4.19 27.27 7.73
C ILE A 57 -3.53 25.94 7.40
N CYS A 58 -4.23 24.81 7.63
CA CYS A 58 -3.70 23.49 7.30
C CYS A 58 -3.46 23.33 5.80
N VAL A 59 -4.37 23.80 4.94
CA VAL A 59 -4.20 23.76 3.49
C VAL A 59 -3.02 24.64 3.05
N ALA A 60 -2.89 25.86 3.60
CA ALA A 60 -1.76 26.74 3.31
C ALA A 60 -0.42 26.09 3.71
N ALA A 61 -0.34 25.56 4.94
CA ALA A 61 0.84 24.86 5.44
C ALA A 61 1.19 23.63 4.59
N VAL A 62 0.20 22.83 4.18
CA VAL A 62 0.40 21.65 3.33
C VAL A 62 0.97 22.00 1.96
N LYS A 63 0.59 23.15 1.37
CA LYS A 63 1.13 23.61 0.08
C LYS A 63 2.63 23.87 0.15
N SER A 64 3.11 24.40 1.28
CA SER A 64 4.53 24.67 1.53
C SER A 64 5.28 23.41 2.01
N TYR A 65 4.68 22.64 2.92
CA TYR A 65 5.28 21.46 3.53
C TYR A 65 4.25 20.32 3.69
N PRO A 66 4.14 19.40 2.72
CA PRO A 66 3.09 18.36 2.73
C PRO A 66 3.12 17.41 3.93
N LEU A 67 4.28 17.19 4.54
CA LEU A 67 4.43 16.33 5.72
C LEU A 67 3.93 16.99 7.01
N VAL A 68 3.47 18.25 6.97
CA VAL A 68 2.86 18.94 8.12
C VAL A 68 1.65 18.19 8.68
N LEU A 69 1.05 17.27 7.92
CA LEU A 69 -0.04 16.41 8.41
C LEU A 69 0.26 15.73 9.73
N GLU A 70 1.52 15.42 10.03
CA GLU A 70 1.91 14.85 11.32
C GLU A 70 1.50 15.73 12.52
N PHE A 71 1.52 17.05 12.33
CA PHE A 71 1.40 18.04 13.40
C PHE A 71 0.04 18.75 13.46
N ILE A 72 -0.85 18.49 12.49
CA ILE A 72 -2.22 19.04 12.51
C ILE A 72 -3.16 18.18 13.36
N SER A 73 -4.35 18.69 13.66
CA SER A 73 -5.31 17.97 14.50
C SER A 73 -5.76 16.63 13.86
N PRO A 74 -6.12 15.61 14.66
CA PRO A 74 -6.67 14.36 14.14
C PRO A 74 -7.86 14.56 13.19
N GLU A 75 -8.71 15.55 13.46
CA GLU A 75 -9.87 15.92 12.64
C GLU A 75 -9.42 16.43 11.27
N MET A 76 -8.37 17.26 11.21
CA MET A 76 -7.81 17.74 9.95
C MET A 76 -7.06 16.64 9.18
N ARG A 77 -6.51 15.63 9.87
CA ARG A 77 -5.98 14.41 9.22
C ARG A 77 -7.06 13.47 8.68
N GLU A 78 -8.31 13.69 9.06
CA GLU A 78 -9.50 13.07 8.45
C GLU A 78 -10.23 14.06 7.52
N ASN A 79 -9.71 15.27 7.32
CA ASN A 79 -10.27 16.20 6.34
C ASN A 79 -9.81 15.79 4.94
N GLU A 80 -10.78 15.42 4.10
CA GLU A 80 -10.52 14.92 2.76
C GLU A 80 -9.74 15.91 1.89
N LYS A 81 -10.03 17.21 1.97
CA LYS A 81 -9.36 18.22 1.15
C LYS A 81 -7.90 18.37 1.57
N VAL A 82 -7.63 18.49 2.87
CA VAL A 82 -6.28 18.63 3.43
C VAL A 82 -5.43 17.41 3.07
N VAL A 83 -5.95 16.21 3.32
CA VAL A 83 -5.24 14.96 3.05
C VAL A 83 -4.99 14.77 1.56
N LYS A 84 -6.01 14.99 0.70
CA LYS A 84 -5.85 14.88 -0.76
C LYS A 84 -4.81 15.86 -1.29
N GLN A 85 -4.82 17.09 -0.82
CA GLN A 85 -3.83 18.09 -1.22
C GLN A 85 -2.42 17.60 -0.88
N ALA A 86 -2.21 17.11 0.34
CA ALA A 86 -0.90 16.65 0.77
C ALA A 86 -0.40 15.44 0.01
N VAL A 87 -1.23 14.40 -0.18
CA VAL A 87 -0.81 13.20 -0.92
C VAL A 87 -0.58 13.46 -2.41
N THR A 88 -1.20 14.51 -2.96
CA THR A 88 -0.96 14.94 -4.34
C THR A 88 0.41 15.60 -4.49
N LEU A 89 0.85 16.35 -3.48
CA LEU A 89 2.17 16.99 -3.45
C LEU A 89 3.28 16.01 -3.06
N CYS A 90 3.01 15.13 -2.08
CA CYS A 90 3.94 14.12 -1.60
C CYS A 90 3.16 12.86 -1.19
N GLY A 91 3.28 11.78 -1.97
CA GLY A 91 2.57 10.53 -1.69
C GLY A 91 2.88 9.94 -0.31
N MET A 92 4.08 10.19 0.23
CA MET A 92 4.49 9.75 1.57
C MET A 92 3.67 10.40 2.69
N ALA A 93 2.98 11.53 2.44
CA ALA A 93 2.08 12.14 3.41
C ALA A 93 0.93 11.20 3.84
N LEU A 94 0.65 10.14 3.07
CA LEU A 94 -0.31 9.10 3.44
C LEU A 94 0.03 8.42 4.78
N LEU A 95 1.32 8.35 5.15
CA LEU A 95 1.79 7.86 6.45
C LEU A 95 1.15 8.61 7.62
N PHE A 96 0.79 9.88 7.47
CA PHE A 96 0.26 10.68 8.55
C PHE A 96 -1.26 10.74 8.57
N ALA A 97 -1.93 10.41 7.47
CA ALA A 97 -3.39 10.36 7.39
C ALA A 97 -3.99 9.34 8.38
N THR A 98 -5.28 9.48 8.73
CA THR A 98 -5.96 8.52 9.61
C THR A 98 -6.17 7.16 8.91
N ALA A 99 -6.41 6.10 9.69
CA ALA A 99 -6.68 4.76 9.14
C ALA A 99 -7.86 4.75 8.15
N LYS A 100 -8.90 5.54 8.43
CA LYS A 100 -10.04 5.73 7.51
C LYS A 100 -9.59 6.32 6.17
N MET A 101 -8.75 7.36 6.19
CA MET A 101 -8.22 7.98 4.98
C MET A 101 -7.27 7.06 4.20
N ARG A 102 -6.48 6.25 4.91
CA ARG A 102 -5.63 5.20 4.28
C ARG A 102 -6.44 4.06 3.66
N ASN A 103 -7.71 3.90 4.01
CA ASN A 103 -8.61 2.93 3.38
C ASN A 103 -9.44 3.55 2.25
N ARG A 104 -9.38 4.87 2.05
CA ARG A 104 -10.09 5.53 0.97
C ARG A 104 -9.33 5.36 -0.33
N LYS A 105 -9.92 4.58 -1.25
CA LYS A 105 -9.33 4.26 -2.56
C LYS A 105 -8.91 5.52 -3.33
N ASP A 106 -9.74 6.56 -3.35
CA ASP A 106 -9.47 7.81 -4.06
C ASP A 106 -8.26 8.59 -3.49
N VAL A 107 -8.05 8.54 -2.18
CA VAL A 107 -6.89 9.15 -1.51
C VAL A 107 -5.64 8.32 -1.77
N VAL A 108 -5.71 7.00 -1.56
CA VAL A 108 -4.58 6.08 -1.78
C VAL A 108 -4.14 6.10 -3.24
N MET A 109 -5.07 6.12 -4.19
CA MET A 109 -4.75 6.20 -5.62
C MET A 109 -3.92 7.43 -5.96
N LYS A 110 -4.25 8.60 -5.40
CA LYS A 110 -3.48 9.83 -5.60
C LYS A 110 -2.09 9.73 -4.98
N ALA A 111 -2.00 9.17 -3.77
CA ALA A 111 -0.72 8.94 -3.10
C ALA A 111 0.20 8.03 -3.92
N VAL A 112 -0.30 6.88 -4.41
CA VAL A 112 0.52 5.91 -5.17
C VAL A 112 0.85 6.38 -6.58
N GLN A 113 0.01 7.24 -7.18
CA GLN A 113 0.30 7.90 -8.46
C GLN A 113 1.45 8.90 -8.34
N ASN A 114 1.59 9.56 -7.18
CA ASN A 114 2.71 10.46 -6.90
C ASN A 114 3.97 9.70 -6.43
N CYS A 115 3.81 8.70 -5.56
CA CYS A 115 4.91 7.89 -5.03
C CYS A 115 4.48 6.43 -4.85
N GLY A 116 5.01 5.51 -5.65
CA GLY A 116 4.63 4.09 -5.60
C GLY A 116 4.82 3.44 -4.22
N LEU A 117 5.85 3.84 -3.47
CA LEU A 117 6.11 3.35 -2.11
C LEU A 117 5.06 3.79 -1.08
N ALA A 118 4.24 4.79 -1.38
CA ALA A 118 3.14 5.18 -0.50
C ALA A 118 2.15 4.03 -0.23
N LEU A 119 2.13 3.00 -1.09
CA LEU A 119 1.35 1.78 -0.87
C LEU A 119 1.67 1.11 0.47
N GLU A 120 2.90 1.26 0.99
CA GLU A 120 3.30 0.76 2.31
C GLU A 120 2.36 1.23 3.42
N PHE A 121 1.89 2.48 3.33
CA PHE A 121 1.03 3.09 4.34
C PHE A 121 -0.46 2.94 4.04
N ALA A 122 -0.83 2.37 2.90
CA ALA A 122 -2.24 2.10 2.60
C ALA A 122 -2.82 1.05 3.54
N HIS A 123 -4.13 1.11 3.77
CA HIS A 123 -4.85 0.09 4.52
C HIS A 123 -4.69 -1.29 3.84
N PRO A 124 -4.63 -2.41 4.58
CA PRO A 124 -4.53 -3.76 4.01
C PRO A 124 -5.56 -4.05 2.90
N ASP A 125 -6.79 -3.56 3.05
CA ASP A 125 -7.83 -3.74 2.03
C ASP A 125 -7.47 -3.10 0.69
N GLN A 126 -6.73 -1.98 0.70
CA GLN A 126 -6.25 -1.32 -0.52
C GLN A 126 -5.03 -2.02 -1.11
N LYS A 127 -4.20 -2.67 -0.28
CA LYS A 127 -3.07 -3.50 -0.72
C LYS A 127 -3.50 -4.79 -1.43
N LYS A 128 -4.77 -5.19 -1.27
CA LYS A 128 -5.43 -6.30 -1.98
C LYS A 128 -6.04 -5.89 -3.32
N GLN A 129 -6.15 -4.59 -3.59
CA GLN A 129 -6.80 -4.11 -4.82
C GLN A 129 -5.82 -4.16 -5.99
N PRO A 130 -6.06 -4.99 -7.02
CA PRO A 130 -5.14 -5.11 -8.16
C PRO A 130 -4.88 -3.77 -8.84
N ALA A 131 -5.91 -2.91 -8.97
CA ALA A 131 -5.78 -1.60 -9.59
C ALA A 131 -4.83 -0.67 -8.82
N VAL A 132 -4.92 -0.64 -7.49
CA VAL A 132 -4.07 0.21 -6.63
C VAL A 132 -2.63 -0.27 -6.69
N VAL A 133 -2.42 -1.58 -6.50
CA VAL A 133 -1.08 -2.19 -6.54
C VAL A 133 -0.45 -2.04 -7.91
N PHE A 134 -1.22 -2.24 -8.99
CA PHE A 134 -0.73 -2.05 -10.35
C PHE A 134 -0.23 -0.61 -10.56
N THR A 135 -1.02 0.40 -10.19
CA THR A 135 -0.60 1.80 -10.32
C THR A 135 0.62 2.12 -9.46
N ALA A 136 0.68 1.65 -8.22
CA ALA A 136 1.84 1.82 -7.35
C ALA A 136 3.11 1.21 -7.97
N MET A 137 2.98 0.01 -8.54
CA MET A 137 4.08 -0.71 -9.16
C MET A 137 4.54 -0.06 -10.48
N GLN A 138 3.60 0.53 -11.24
CA GLN A 138 3.92 1.36 -12.40
C GLN A 138 4.67 2.63 -12.03
N GLN A 139 4.59 3.11 -10.79
CA GLN A 139 5.49 4.17 -10.32
C GLN A 139 6.81 3.60 -9.83
N ASP A 140 6.78 2.62 -8.93
CA ASP A 140 7.96 1.98 -8.38
C ASP A 140 7.76 0.47 -8.27
N ALA A 141 8.58 -0.32 -8.96
CA ALA A 141 8.50 -1.78 -8.94
C ALA A 141 8.58 -2.37 -7.52
N ARG A 142 9.29 -1.71 -6.60
CA ARG A 142 9.42 -2.11 -5.19
C ARG A 142 8.10 -2.07 -4.44
N ALA A 143 7.11 -1.30 -4.92
CA ALA A 143 5.78 -1.24 -4.31
C ALA A 143 5.10 -2.61 -4.25
N LEU A 144 5.45 -3.55 -5.15
CA LEU A 144 4.92 -4.92 -5.10
C LEU A 144 5.23 -5.63 -3.77
N GLN A 145 6.35 -5.29 -3.09
CA GLN A 145 6.66 -5.84 -1.77
C GLN A 145 5.57 -5.55 -0.73
N CYS A 146 4.90 -4.40 -0.87
CA CYS A 146 3.84 -3.95 0.03
C CYS A 146 2.46 -4.51 -0.31
N ALA A 147 2.33 -5.18 -1.47
CA ALA A 147 1.06 -5.79 -1.88
C ALA A 147 0.69 -6.97 -0.97
N ASP A 148 -0.59 -7.34 -1.00
CA ASP A 148 -1.03 -8.57 -0.37
C ASP A 148 -0.39 -9.81 -1.01
N ASP A 149 -0.09 -10.82 -0.20
CA ASP A 149 0.59 -12.03 -0.66
C ASP A 149 -0.24 -12.84 -1.66
N GLU A 150 -1.57 -12.73 -1.66
CA GLU A 150 -2.42 -13.34 -2.68
C GLU A 150 -2.14 -12.73 -4.05
N LEU A 151 -1.98 -11.40 -4.15
CA LEU A 151 -1.62 -10.74 -5.41
C LEU A 151 -0.20 -11.05 -5.86
N LYS A 152 0.74 -11.18 -4.92
CA LYS A 152 2.12 -11.63 -5.23
C LYS A 152 2.16 -13.08 -5.74
N ARG A 153 1.10 -13.86 -5.55
CA ARG A 153 0.92 -15.21 -6.08
C ARG A 153 -0.04 -15.29 -7.27
N ASP A 154 -0.74 -14.19 -7.59
CA ASP A 154 -1.64 -14.16 -8.73
C ASP A 154 -0.84 -14.02 -10.03
N ARG A 155 -0.62 -15.18 -10.65
CA ARG A 155 0.07 -15.29 -11.94
C ARG A 155 -0.55 -14.40 -13.03
N LYS A 156 -1.88 -14.28 -13.10
CA LYS A 156 -2.53 -13.47 -14.15
C LYS A 156 -2.27 -11.99 -13.93
N PHE A 157 -2.31 -11.55 -12.67
CA PHE A 157 -1.95 -10.19 -12.30
C PHE A 157 -0.49 -9.90 -12.65
N LEU A 158 0.44 -10.77 -12.20
CA LEU A 158 1.87 -10.60 -12.42
C LEU A 158 2.26 -10.61 -13.91
N LEU A 159 1.66 -11.48 -14.73
CA LEU A 159 1.90 -11.50 -16.17
C LEU A 159 1.60 -10.14 -16.81
N LYS A 160 0.49 -9.49 -16.44
CA LYS A 160 0.14 -8.15 -16.95
C LYS A 160 1.06 -7.07 -16.39
N ALA A 161 1.44 -7.21 -15.13
CA ALA A 161 2.22 -6.24 -14.38
C ALA A 161 3.67 -6.16 -14.90
N LEU A 162 4.30 -7.31 -15.12
CA LEU A 162 5.70 -7.42 -15.51
C LEU A 162 5.99 -6.96 -16.94
N VAL A 163 5.00 -6.96 -17.83
CA VAL A 163 5.15 -6.48 -19.22
C VAL A 163 5.71 -5.05 -19.26
N ASN A 164 5.23 -4.18 -18.36
CA ASN A 164 5.67 -2.78 -18.30
C ASN A 164 6.72 -2.53 -17.21
N ARG A 165 6.85 -3.44 -16.23
CA ARG A 165 7.74 -3.29 -15.06
C ARG A 165 8.44 -4.62 -14.73
N PRO A 166 9.41 -5.03 -15.55
CA PRO A 166 10.11 -6.30 -15.38
C PRO A 166 10.90 -6.38 -14.08
N GLN A 167 11.37 -5.25 -13.54
CA GLN A 167 12.09 -5.17 -12.27
C GLN A 167 11.26 -5.63 -11.07
N ALA A 168 9.93 -5.69 -11.20
CA ALA A 168 9.06 -6.19 -10.15
C ALA A 168 9.19 -7.71 -9.94
N LEU A 169 9.85 -8.44 -10.86
CA LEU A 169 10.10 -9.87 -10.73
C LEU A 169 10.89 -10.20 -9.44
N ASP A 170 11.77 -9.31 -8.98
CA ASP A 170 12.51 -9.53 -7.73
C ASP A 170 11.63 -9.52 -6.47
N PHE A 171 10.42 -8.97 -6.58
CA PHE A 171 9.50 -8.77 -5.46
C PHE A 171 8.24 -9.65 -5.52
N VAL A 172 8.14 -10.52 -6.53
CA VAL A 172 7.08 -11.54 -6.58
C VAL A 172 7.28 -12.57 -5.48
N HIS A 173 6.24 -13.34 -5.18
CA HIS A 173 6.37 -14.42 -4.21
C HIS A 173 7.50 -15.39 -4.61
N PRO A 174 8.38 -15.85 -3.69
CA PRO A 174 9.53 -16.69 -4.02
C PRO A 174 9.20 -17.94 -4.85
N SER A 175 8.01 -18.51 -4.67
CA SER A 175 7.56 -19.67 -5.46
C SER A 175 7.35 -19.39 -6.95
N LEU A 176 7.14 -18.12 -7.34
CA LEU A 176 6.89 -17.69 -8.72
C LEU A 176 8.06 -16.92 -9.33
N ARG A 177 9.09 -16.58 -8.54
CA ARG A 177 10.27 -15.85 -9.03
C ARG A 177 10.99 -16.57 -10.18
N PHE A 178 10.88 -17.90 -10.21
CA PHE A 178 11.43 -18.76 -11.26
C PHE A 178 10.36 -19.34 -12.20
N ASP A 179 9.13 -18.79 -12.21
CA ASP A 179 8.12 -19.18 -13.17
C ASP A 179 8.63 -18.85 -14.59
N PRO A 180 8.74 -19.85 -15.50
CA PRO A 180 9.33 -19.63 -16.81
C PRO A 180 8.64 -18.55 -17.64
N GLU A 181 7.33 -18.37 -17.46
CA GLU A 181 6.55 -17.39 -18.22
C GLU A 181 6.79 -15.97 -17.68
N LEU A 182 6.84 -15.80 -16.34
CA LEU A 182 7.17 -14.52 -15.72
C LEU A 182 8.62 -14.09 -16.01
N VAL A 183 9.58 -15.02 -15.92
CA VAL A 183 11.00 -14.77 -16.22
C VAL A 183 11.18 -14.40 -17.70
N LYS A 184 10.48 -15.10 -18.61
CA LYS A 184 10.53 -14.80 -20.05
C LYS A 184 10.03 -13.39 -20.36
N ILE A 185 8.95 -12.95 -19.72
CA ILE A 185 8.44 -11.58 -19.87
C ILE A 185 9.44 -10.57 -19.31
N ALA A 186 10.01 -10.85 -18.14
CA ALA A 186 10.92 -9.91 -17.49
C ALA A 186 12.26 -9.72 -18.23
N LEU A 187 12.78 -10.78 -18.87
CA LEU A 187 14.08 -10.77 -19.54
C LEU A 187 14.04 -10.35 -21.01
N GLY A 188 12.86 -10.12 -21.61
CA GLY A 188 12.75 -9.60 -22.96
C GLY A 188 13.66 -10.29 -23.98
N GLN A 189 13.50 -11.62 -24.16
CA GLN A 189 14.30 -12.45 -25.08
C GLN A 189 15.84 -12.34 -24.86
N GLU A 190 16.34 -12.99 -23.80
CA GLU A 190 17.44 -13.96 -23.84
C GLU A 190 17.64 -14.54 -22.42
N TYR A 191 17.58 -15.87 -22.31
CA TYR A 191 17.63 -16.58 -21.03
C TYR A 191 19.07 -16.70 -20.53
N HIS A 192 19.40 -16.04 -19.41
CA HIS A 192 20.59 -16.34 -18.61
C HIS A 192 20.15 -16.73 -17.19
N PRO A 193 20.16 -18.03 -16.85
CA PRO A 193 19.73 -18.48 -15.54
C PRO A 193 20.65 -17.94 -14.43
N PRO A 194 20.12 -17.67 -13.23
CA PRO A 194 20.94 -17.24 -12.11
C PRO A 194 22.00 -18.28 -11.77
N LYS A 195 23.20 -17.80 -11.39
CA LYS A 195 24.44 -18.60 -11.21
C LYS A 195 24.35 -19.75 -10.19
N SER A 196 23.25 -19.88 -9.44
CA SER A 196 23.04 -21.00 -8.51
C SER A 196 21.54 -21.27 -8.26
N PRO A 197 21.12 -22.55 -8.24
CA PRO A 197 19.76 -22.93 -7.84
C PRO A 197 19.50 -22.63 -6.35
N PRO A 198 18.22 -22.44 -5.94
CA PRO A 198 17.86 -22.11 -4.57
C PRO A 198 18.30 -23.19 -3.59
N SER A 199 18.63 -22.75 -2.37
CA SER A 199 19.13 -23.63 -1.32
C SER A 199 18.03 -24.58 -0.81
N PRO A 200 18.39 -25.77 -0.29
CA PRO A 200 17.41 -26.71 0.27
C PRO A 200 16.52 -26.11 1.36
N LYS A 201 17.00 -25.08 2.08
CA LYS A 201 16.26 -24.38 3.14
C LYS A 201 15.11 -23.54 2.58
N GLU A 202 15.31 -22.88 1.44
CA GLU A 202 14.26 -22.12 0.74
C GLU A 202 13.24 -23.07 0.09
N ARG A 203 13.69 -24.25 -0.34
CA ARG A 203 12.83 -25.32 -0.87
C ARG A 203 11.93 -25.94 0.21
N ALA A 204 12.41 -26.01 1.44
CA ALA A 204 11.71 -26.64 2.57
C ALA A 204 10.69 -25.73 3.26
N GLN A 205 10.78 -24.40 3.11
CA GLN A 205 9.82 -23.44 3.68
C GLN A 205 8.55 -23.26 2.84
N SER A 206 8.45 -23.95 1.70
CA SER A 206 7.24 -24.01 0.88
C SER A 206 6.46 -25.28 1.20
N PRO A 207 5.15 -25.22 1.56
CA PRO A 207 4.35 -26.42 1.55
C PRO A 207 4.28 -26.93 0.10
N LEU A 208 4.84 -28.12 -0.15
CA LEU A 208 4.64 -28.82 -1.41
C LEU A 208 3.13 -28.88 -1.68
N PRO A 209 2.65 -28.54 -2.89
CA PRO A 209 1.26 -28.81 -3.24
C PRO A 209 1.03 -30.30 -3.03
N ALA A 210 0.00 -30.64 -2.25
CA ALA A 210 -0.32 -32.02 -1.91
C ALA A 210 -0.28 -32.89 -3.17
N PRO A 211 0.34 -34.08 -3.13
CA PRO A 211 0.41 -34.95 -4.30
C PRO A 211 -1.00 -35.17 -4.81
N LYS A 212 -1.23 -34.86 -6.09
CA LYS A 212 -2.53 -35.05 -6.75
C LYS A 212 -3.02 -36.47 -6.40
N PRO A 213 -4.25 -36.64 -5.89
CA PRO A 213 -4.74 -37.95 -5.50
C PRO A 213 -4.61 -38.90 -6.70
N LYS A 214 -3.93 -40.03 -6.49
CA LYS A 214 -3.72 -41.03 -7.54
C LYS A 214 -5.08 -41.36 -8.18
N PRO A 215 -5.15 -41.47 -9.53
CA PRO A 215 -6.40 -41.82 -10.18
C PRO A 215 -6.92 -43.14 -9.63
N LYS A 216 -8.07 -43.08 -8.96
CA LYS A 216 -8.82 -44.24 -8.45
C LYS A 216 -8.94 -45.30 -9.58
N SER A 217 -8.41 -46.50 -9.33
CA SER A 217 -8.41 -47.63 -10.29
C SER A 217 -9.82 -47.88 -10.84
N ARG A 218 -9.94 -48.35 -12.09
CA ARG A 218 -11.24 -48.65 -12.73
C ARG A 218 -12.19 -49.49 -11.86
N ARG A 219 -11.65 -50.37 -11.01
CA ARG A 219 -12.41 -51.14 -10.00
C ARG A 219 -13.03 -50.25 -8.91
N SER A 220 -12.30 -49.28 -8.38
CA SER A 220 -12.80 -48.38 -7.33
C SER A 220 -13.84 -47.36 -7.83
N ARG A 221 -13.81 -46.98 -9.11
CA ARG A 221 -14.88 -46.15 -9.72
C ARG A 221 -16.22 -46.89 -9.82
N ARG A 222 -16.20 -48.19 -10.15
CA ARG A 222 -17.42 -49.03 -10.18
C ARG A 222 -18.00 -49.23 -8.79
N ALA A 223 -17.16 -49.48 -7.77
CA ALA A 223 -17.63 -49.62 -6.39
C ALA A 223 -18.31 -48.35 -5.86
N LEU A 224 -17.72 -47.17 -6.10
CA LEU A 224 -18.31 -45.87 -5.71
C LEU A 224 -19.61 -45.55 -6.47
N SER A 225 -19.76 -46.04 -7.69
CA SER A 225 -21.00 -45.89 -8.47
C SER A 225 -22.13 -46.76 -7.92
N MET A 226 -21.82 -47.99 -7.52
CA MET A 226 -22.81 -48.92 -6.94
C MET A 226 -23.25 -48.47 -5.54
N GLU A 227 -22.32 -48.01 -4.71
CA GLU A 227 -22.64 -47.52 -3.37
C GLU A 227 -23.51 -46.25 -3.40
N ARG A 228 -23.29 -45.37 -4.40
CA ARG A 228 -24.16 -44.21 -4.64
C ARG A 228 -25.55 -44.62 -5.11
N LEU A 229 -25.65 -45.62 -5.99
CA LEU A 229 -26.92 -46.14 -6.47
C LEU A 229 -27.72 -46.83 -5.34
N GLU A 230 -27.07 -47.58 -4.46
CA GLU A 230 -27.71 -48.20 -3.28
C GLU A 230 -28.19 -47.15 -2.28
N ARG A 231 -27.41 -46.09 -2.03
CA ARG A 231 -27.84 -44.97 -1.17
C ARG A 231 -29.01 -44.22 -1.77
N GLN A 232 -29.05 -44.06 -3.09
CA GLN A 232 -30.18 -43.43 -3.77
C GLN A 232 -31.44 -44.30 -3.67
N LYS A 233 -31.33 -45.60 -3.94
CA LYS A 233 -32.45 -46.55 -3.78
C LYS A 233 -32.98 -46.63 -2.35
N LYS A 234 -32.09 -46.59 -1.34
CA LYS A 234 -32.51 -46.53 0.08
C LYS A 234 -33.27 -45.25 0.41
N ARG A 235 -32.82 -44.10 -0.10
CA ARG A 235 -33.55 -42.82 0.09
C ARG A 235 -34.90 -42.82 -0.60
N GLU A 236 -34.99 -43.36 -1.82
CA GLU A 236 -36.25 -43.48 -2.56
C GLU A 236 -37.23 -44.42 -1.84
N ALA A 237 -36.76 -45.56 -1.33
CA ALA A 237 -37.59 -46.48 -0.53
C ALA A 237 -38.08 -45.86 0.79
N GLU A 238 -37.24 -45.06 1.45
CA GLU A 238 -37.61 -44.38 2.70
C GLU A 238 -38.67 -43.29 2.47
N ILE A 239 -38.61 -42.59 1.33
CA ILE A 239 -39.63 -41.60 0.92
C ILE A 239 -40.97 -42.31 0.64
N VAL A 240 -40.96 -43.46 -0.03
CA VAL A 240 -42.17 -44.24 -0.33
C VAL A 240 -42.80 -44.85 0.93
N SER A 241 -42.01 -45.14 1.97
CA SER A 241 -42.54 -45.67 3.25
C SER A 241 -43.15 -44.59 4.17
N LYS A 242 -42.92 -43.31 3.89
CA LYS A 242 -43.39 -42.16 4.67
C LYS A 242 -44.52 -41.38 3.97
N ALA A 243 -45.01 -41.88 2.83
CA ALA A 243 -46.17 -41.39 2.10
C ALA A 243 -47.32 -42.39 2.23
#